data_AF-A0A2E9Q5G3-F1
#
_entry.id   AF-A0A2E9Q5G3-F1
#
_cell.length_a   1.000
_cell.length_b   1.000
_cell.length_c   1.000
_cell.angle_alpha   90.00
_cell.angle_beta   90.00
_cell.angle_gamma   90.00
#
_symmetry.space_group_name_H-M   'P 1'
#
loop_
_entity.id
_entity.type
_entity.pdbx_description
1 polymer ?
#
loop_
_entity_poly.entity_id
_entity_poly.type
_entity_poly.pdbx_seq_one_letter_code
_entity_poly.pdbx_strand_id
1 'polypeptide(L)'
;MQSSAETVSEYLKELPPERKKQLQKIRQSIKAALPAGYKETMQYGMISYVVPLKLYPEGYLGKPDTPVPFLSLASQKNYMAIYMMCVYGKEEELFRKKYSESGKKLDMGKCCVRFRNAEDLALDVVCDEIRRWPVDAFLERYAKARSGAQRSAKTKAPSKKRPVNAKRPAKKAVGKKTAAKNRGES
;
A
#
# COMPACT_ATOMS: atom_id res chain seq x y z
N MET A 1 10.74 -9.21 2.17
CA MET A 1 11.50 -9.92 1.13
C MET A 1 10.53 -10.06 -0.03
N GLN A 2 10.96 -9.65 -1.22
CA GLN A 2 10.14 -9.77 -2.42
C GLN A 2 10.46 -11.12 -3.06
N SER A 3 9.44 -11.93 -3.36
CA SER A 3 9.66 -13.20 -4.06
C SER A 3 9.98 -12.95 -5.53
N SER A 4 10.82 -13.79 -6.11
CA SER A 4 11.14 -13.84 -7.53
C SER A 4 10.29 -14.86 -8.30
N ALA A 5 9.31 -15.51 -7.65
CA ALA A 5 8.45 -16.49 -8.29
C ALA A 5 7.66 -15.88 -9.46
N GLU A 6 7.64 -16.59 -10.59
CA GLU A 6 6.94 -16.16 -11.81
C GLU A 6 5.49 -16.65 -11.81
N THR A 7 5.23 -17.75 -11.09
CA THR A 7 3.88 -18.32 -10.96
C THR A 7 3.39 -18.35 -9.52
N VAL A 8 2.05 -18.34 -9.36
CA VAL A 8 1.40 -18.50 -8.06
C VAL A 8 1.76 -19.85 -7.40
N SER A 9 1.98 -20.89 -8.22
CA SER A 9 2.35 -22.22 -7.73
C SER A 9 3.75 -22.20 -7.11
N GLU A 10 4.72 -21.61 -7.80
CA GLU A 10 6.09 -21.42 -7.27
C GLU A 10 6.07 -20.56 -6.02
N TYR A 11 5.35 -19.42 -6.06
CA TYR A 11 5.22 -18.55 -4.90
C TYR A 11 4.73 -19.31 -3.66
N LEU A 12 3.69 -20.13 -3.81
CA LEU A 12 3.16 -20.93 -2.70
C LEU A 12 4.10 -22.06 -2.27
N LYS A 13 4.99 -22.55 -3.12
CA LYS A 13 6.00 -23.57 -2.76
C LYS A 13 7.15 -22.99 -1.95
N GLU A 14 7.51 -21.72 -2.17
CA GLU A 14 8.57 -21.02 -1.43
C GLU A 14 8.18 -20.66 0.01
N LEU A 15 6.88 -20.65 0.32
CA LEU A 15 6.39 -20.24 1.64
C LEU A 15 6.56 -21.34 2.69
N PRO A 16 6.85 -20.97 3.95
CA PRO A 16 6.73 -21.88 5.08
C PRO A 16 5.32 -22.53 5.12
N PRO A 17 5.20 -23.82 5.51
CA PRO A 17 3.94 -24.57 5.44
C PRO A 17 2.74 -23.86 6.06
N GLU A 18 2.93 -23.26 7.24
CA GLU A 18 1.88 -22.51 7.93
C GLU A 18 1.38 -21.31 7.12
N ARG A 19 2.30 -20.51 6.57
CA ARG A 19 1.93 -19.35 5.74
C ARG A 19 1.28 -19.77 4.43
N LYS A 20 1.77 -20.85 3.81
CA LYS A 20 1.18 -21.42 2.61
C LYS A 20 -0.28 -21.79 2.86
N LYS A 21 -0.58 -22.50 3.95
CA LYS A 21 -1.94 -22.89 4.34
C LYS A 21 -2.86 -21.68 4.52
N GLN A 22 -2.39 -20.67 5.26
CA GLN A 22 -3.14 -19.43 5.50
C GLN A 22 -3.42 -18.67 4.19
N LEU A 23 -2.41 -18.48 3.33
CA LEU A 23 -2.58 -17.83 2.03
C LEU A 23 -3.49 -18.62 1.09
N GLN A 24 -3.40 -19.96 1.07
CA GLN A 24 -4.25 -20.78 0.21
C GLN A 24 -5.73 -20.64 0.58
N LYS A 25 -6.06 -20.66 1.87
CA LYS A 25 -7.44 -20.45 2.36
C LYS A 25 -8.00 -19.08 1.94
N ILE A 26 -7.21 -18.03 2.12
CA ILE A 26 -7.60 -16.67 1.75
C ILE A 26 -7.71 -16.53 0.23
N ARG A 27 -6.74 -17.06 -0.52
CA ARG A 27 -6.73 -17.06 -1.98
C ARG A 27 -7.98 -17.73 -2.55
N GLN A 28 -8.39 -18.88 -2.01
CA GLN A 28 -9.61 -19.57 -2.45
C GLN A 28 -10.86 -18.69 -2.23
N SER A 29 -10.95 -18.06 -1.06
CA SER A 29 -12.09 -17.18 -0.71
C SER A 29 -12.13 -15.93 -1.59
N ILE A 30 -10.97 -15.32 -1.85
CA ILE A 30 -10.84 -14.21 -2.79
C ILE A 30 -11.28 -14.62 -4.19
N LYS A 31 -10.80 -15.77 -4.71
CA LYS A 31 -11.17 -16.24 -6.04
C LYS A 31 -12.67 -16.50 -6.18
N ALA A 32 -13.31 -17.02 -5.14
CA ALA A 32 -14.76 -17.24 -5.12
C ALA A 32 -15.56 -15.92 -5.04
N ALA A 33 -14.97 -14.87 -4.46
CA ALA A 33 -15.57 -13.54 -4.37
C ALA A 33 -15.29 -12.66 -5.59
N LEU A 34 -14.28 -12.98 -6.39
CA LEU A 34 -13.76 -12.13 -7.45
C LEU A 34 -14.75 -12.05 -8.62
N PRO A 35 -15.21 -10.84 -9.01
CA PRO A 35 -16.03 -10.68 -10.19
C PRO A 35 -15.33 -11.11 -11.48
N ALA A 36 -16.11 -11.39 -12.53
CA ALA A 36 -15.56 -11.71 -13.84
C ALA A 36 -14.74 -10.53 -14.41
N GLY A 37 -13.76 -10.86 -15.25
CA GLY A 37 -12.90 -9.88 -15.93
C GLY A 37 -11.54 -9.64 -15.26
N TYR A 38 -11.37 -10.00 -13.99
CA TYR A 38 -10.06 -10.01 -13.35
C TYR A 38 -9.25 -11.27 -13.67
N LYS A 39 -7.93 -11.14 -13.70
CA LYS A 39 -6.99 -12.25 -13.90
C LYS A 39 -6.03 -12.37 -12.73
N GLU A 40 -5.79 -13.59 -12.27
CA GLU A 40 -4.76 -13.91 -11.29
C GLU A 40 -3.38 -14.02 -11.98
N THR A 41 -2.39 -13.32 -11.45
CA THR A 41 -1.01 -13.28 -11.94
C THR A 41 -0.02 -13.08 -10.78
N MET A 42 1.28 -13.24 -11.05
CA MET A 42 2.30 -12.64 -10.20
C MET A 42 2.54 -11.19 -10.63
N GLN A 43 2.57 -10.27 -9.67
CA GLN A 43 2.94 -8.87 -9.90
C GLN A 43 3.66 -8.34 -8.66
N TYR A 44 4.80 -7.67 -8.84
CA TYR A 44 5.61 -7.12 -7.75
C TYR A 44 5.97 -8.16 -6.65
N GLY A 45 6.19 -9.42 -7.03
CA GLY A 45 6.52 -10.52 -6.10
C GLY A 45 5.37 -10.96 -5.20
N MET A 46 4.12 -10.69 -5.60
CA MET A 46 2.89 -11.03 -4.87
C MET A 46 1.87 -11.68 -5.80
N ILE A 47 1.02 -12.53 -5.25
CA ILE A 47 -0.17 -13.01 -5.96
C ILE A 47 -1.08 -11.79 -6.16
N SER A 48 -1.40 -11.45 -7.39
CA SER A 48 -2.18 -10.26 -7.72
C SER A 48 -3.35 -10.59 -8.63
N TYR A 49 -4.47 -9.95 -8.37
CA TYR A 49 -5.64 -9.94 -9.22
C TYR A 49 -5.67 -8.60 -9.92
N VAL A 50 -5.60 -8.66 -11.25
CA VAL A 50 -5.36 -7.49 -12.09
C VAL A 50 -6.43 -7.39 -13.17
N VAL A 51 -6.63 -6.18 -13.67
CA VAL A 51 -7.35 -5.99 -14.93
C VAL A 51 -6.40 -6.34 -16.09
N PRO A 52 -6.74 -7.31 -16.94
CA PRO A 52 -5.93 -7.66 -18.11
C PRO A 52 -5.74 -6.48 -19.05
N LEU A 53 -4.56 -6.37 -19.66
CA LEU A 53 -4.26 -5.35 -20.67
C LEU A 53 -5.21 -5.39 -21.88
N LYS A 54 -5.81 -6.55 -22.17
CA LYS A 54 -6.87 -6.68 -23.19
C LYS A 54 -8.10 -5.82 -22.88
N LEU A 55 -8.44 -5.63 -21.60
CA LEU A 55 -9.55 -4.77 -21.17
C LEU A 55 -9.13 -3.32 -20.95
N TYR A 56 -7.85 -3.08 -20.62
CA TYR A 56 -7.33 -1.73 -20.38
C TYR A 56 -5.90 -1.56 -20.94
N PRO A 57 -5.75 -1.21 -22.23
CA PRO A 57 -4.45 -1.15 -22.91
C PRO A 57 -3.51 -0.02 -22.45
N GLU A 58 -4.04 1.05 -21.85
CA GLU A 58 -3.22 2.14 -21.30
C GLU A 58 -2.36 1.66 -20.12
N GLY A 59 -2.77 0.55 -19.49
CA GLY A 59 -2.09 -0.06 -18.37
C GLY A 59 -2.00 0.81 -17.11
N TYR A 60 -1.27 0.32 -16.13
CA TYR A 60 -1.19 0.91 -14.81
C TYR A 60 -0.30 2.15 -14.83
N LEU A 61 -0.83 3.26 -14.31
CA LEU A 61 -0.21 4.57 -14.29
C LEU A 61 0.23 5.09 -15.68
N GLY A 62 -0.35 4.57 -16.77
CA GLY A 62 0.03 4.89 -18.14
C GLY A 62 1.23 4.08 -18.65
N LYS A 63 1.51 2.91 -18.04
CA LYS A 63 2.50 1.94 -18.50
C LYS A 63 1.78 0.79 -19.22
N PRO A 64 1.80 0.74 -20.57
CA PRO A 64 1.00 -0.21 -21.34
C PRO A 64 1.36 -1.68 -21.13
N ASP A 65 2.52 -1.99 -20.56
CA ASP A 65 3.01 -3.33 -20.25
C ASP A 65 2.59 -3.82 -18.85
N THR A 66 2.01 -2.94 -18.04
CA THR A 66 1.73 -3.20 -16.64
C THR A 66 0.22 -3.27 -16.43
N PRO A 67 -0.37 -4.43 -16.09
CA PRO A 67 -1.80 -4.51 -15.84
C PRO A 67 -2.20 -3.75 -14.57
N VAL A 68 -3.43 -3.23 -14.53
CA VAL A 68 -3.93 -2.43 -13.40
C VAL A 68 -4.20 -3.34 -12.20
N PRO A 69 -3.51 -3.17 -11.06
CA PRO A 69 -3.74 -3.99 -9.89
C PRO A 69 -5.08 -3.63 -9.25
N PHE A 70 -5.88 -4.65 -8.95
CA PHE A 70 -7.10 -4.53 -8.16
C PHE A 70 -6.85 -4.98 -6.72
N LEU A 71 -6.18 -6.11 -6.56
CA LEU A 71 -5.92 -6.75 -5.28
C LEU A 71 -4.57 -7.48 -5.31
N SER A 72 -3.81 -7.47 -4.21
CA SER A 72 -2.63 -8.34 -4.07
C SER A 72 -2.59 -9.02 -2.71
N LEU A 73 -2.21 -10.30 -2.68
CA LEU A 73 -2.01 -11.12 -1.49
C LEU A 73 -0.51 -11.43 -1.33
N ALA A 74 0.03 -11.08 -0.17
CA ALA A 74 1.46 -11.16 0.09
C ALA A 74 1.79 -11.78 1.44
N SER A 75 2.89 -12.52 1.50
CA SER A 75 3.57 -12.93 2.74
C SER A 75 4.80 -12.05 2.96
N GLN A 76 4.68 -11.06 3.86
CA GLN A 76 5.77 -10.18 4.27
C GLN A 76 6.58 -10.81 5.42
N LYS A 77 7.74 -10.23 5.77
CA LYS A 77 8.63 -10.81 6.81
C LYS A 77 7.90 -11.09 8.12
N ASN A 78 7.05 -10.16 8.59
CA ASN A 78 6.43 -10.23 9.92
C ASN A 78 4.91 -10.46 9.91
N TYR A 79 4.27 -10.37 8.75
CA TYR A 79 2.82 -10.44 8.61
C TYR A 79 2.46 -10.88 7.19
N MET A 80 1.21 -11.24 6.96
CA MET A 80 0.63 -11.39 5.64
C MET A 80 -0.27 -10.19 5.37
N ALA A 81 -0.44 -9.83 4.11
CA ALA A 81 -1.14 -8.60 3.73
C ALA A 81 -2.03 -8.80 2.53
N ILE A 82 -3.18 -8.12 2.56
CA ILE A 82 -4.07 -7.92 1.42
C ILE A 82 -4.00 -6.45 1.04
N TYR A 83 -3.49 -6.17 -0.15
CA TYR A 83 -3.46 -4.84 -0.74
C TYR A 83 -4.72 -4.65 -1.60
N MET A 84 -5.69 -3.87 -1.14
CA MET A 84 -6.99 -3.67 -1.79
C MET A 84 -7.03 -2.29 -2.46
N MET A 85 -6.80 -2.22 -3.78
CA MET A 85 -6.75 -0.94 -4.50
C MET A 85 -8.12 -0.27 -4.63
N CYS A 86 -9.20 -1.03 -4.47
CA CYS A 86 -10.56 -0.50 -4.40
C CYS A 86 -10.88 0.21 -3.07
N VAL A 87 -10.12 -0.07 -2.01
CA VAL A 87 -10.33 0.50 -0.67
C VAL A 87 -9.46 1.74 -0.51
N TYR A 88 -9.95 2.87 -1.01
CA TYR A 88 -9.29 4.17 -0.90
C TYR A 88 -10.29 5.32 -0.74
N GLY A 89 -9.92 6.36 0.01
CA GLY A 89 -10.79 7.51 0.27
C GLY A 89 -12.10 7.09 0.93
N LYS A 90 -13.24 7.49 0.36
CA LYS A 90 -14.58 7.16 0.90
C LYS A 90 -14.82 5.64 1.10
N GLU A 91 -14.24 4.78 0.25
CA GLU A 91 -14.41 3.33 0.43
C GLU A 91 -13.58 2.80 1.58
N GLU A 92 -12.46 3.45 1.91
CA GLU A 92 -11.68 3.09 3.09
C GLU A 92 -12.49 3.34 4.36
N GLU A 93 -13.22 4.46 4.44
CA GLU A 93 -14.09 4.76 5.57
C GLU A 93 -15.23 3.75 5.71
N LEU A 94 -15.90 3.42 4.60
CA LEU A 94 -16.98 2.41 4.58
C LEU A 94 -16.45 1.03 4.95
N PHE A 95 -15.29 0.64 4.43
CA PHE A 95 -14.65 -0.62 4.74
C PHE A 95 -14.28 -0.72 6.22
N ARG A 96 -13.67 0.33 6.79
CA ARG A 96 -13.33 0.39 8.22
C ARG A 96 -14.56 0.25 9.11
N LYS A 97 -15.68 0.89 8.75
CA LYS A 97 -16.95 0.75 9.47
C LYS A 97 -17.45 -0.70 9.45
N LYS A 98 -17.59 -1.29 8.26
CA LYS A 98 -18.02 -2.70 8.11
C LYS A 98 -17.09 -3.67 8.84
N TYR A 99 -15.78 -3.43 8.79
CA TYR A 99 -14.81 -4.27 9.49
C TYR A 99 -15.00 -4.20 11.00
N SER A 100 -15.29 -3.02 11.57
CA SER A 100 -15.53 -2.87 13.00
C SER A 100 -16.77 -3.65 13.49
N GLU A 101 -17.79 -3.77 12.64
CA GLU A 101 -19.01 -4.53 12.93
C GLU A 101 -18.76 -6.05 13.00
N SER A 102 -17.65 -6.54 12.42
CA SER A 102 -17.27 -7.97 12.50
C SER A 102 -16.72 -8.41 13.86
N GLY A 103 -16.42 -7.46 14.75
CA GLY A 103 -15.73 -7.73 16.02
C GLY A 103 -14.24 -8.08 15.90
N LYS A 104 -13.70 -8.18 14.68
CA LYS A 104 -12.26 -8.40 14.45
C LYS A 104 -11.49 -7.07 14.48
N LYS A 105 -10.27 -7.11 15.01
CA LYS A 105 -9.38 -5.93 15.02
C LYS A 105 -8.82 -5.68 13.63
N LEU A 106 -9.04 -4.48 13.11
CA LEU A 106 -8.47 -4.04 11.85
C LEU A 106 -7.07 -3.47 12.07
N ASP A 107 -6.05 -4.15 11.54
CA ASP A 107 -4.73 -3.56 11.35
C ASP A 107 -4.55 -3.21 9.87
N MET A 108 -4.62 -1.93 9.50
CA MET A 108 -4.41 -1.51 8.12
C MET A 108 -3.62 -0.21 7.98
N GLY A 109 -2.75 -0.19 6.97
CA GLY A 109 -2.21 1.03 6.38
C GLY A 109 -3.02 1.46 5.16
N LYS A 110 -2.45 2.37 4.36
CA LYS A 110 -3.06 2.81 3.09
C LYS A 110 -3.27 1.61 2.17
N CYS A 111 -4.54 1.29 1.89
CA CYS A 111 -4.97 0.15 1.07
C CYS A 111 -4.43 -1.22 1.50
N CYS A 112 -3.84 -1.38 2.70
CA CYS A 112 -3.09 -2.58 3.08
C CYS A 112 -3.62 -3.12 4.39
N VAL A 113 -4.39 -4.21 4.34
CA VAL A 113 -4.88 -4.94 5.52
C VAL A 113 -3.83 -5.97 5.91
N ARG A 114 -3.34 -5.89 7.14
CA ARG A 114 -2.29 -6.74 7.70
C ARG A 114 -2.91 -7.75 8.66
N PHE A 115 -2.44 -8.99 8.60
CA PHE A 115 -2.93 -10.08 9.42
C PHE A 115 -1.83 -11.11 9.67
N ARG A 116 -1.98 -11.92 10.71
CA ARG A 116 -1.04 -13.01 11.03
C ARG A 116 -1.60 -14.39 10.74
N ASN A 117 -2.91 -14.56 10.85
CA ASN A 117 -3.64 -15.78 10.52
C ASN A 117 -4.98 -15.40 9.86
N ALA A 118 -5.58 -16.30 9.09
CA ALA A 118 -6.85 -16.07 8.43
C ALA A 118 -8.00 -15.90 9.43
N GLU A 119 -7.89 -16.50 10.62
CA GLU A 119 -8.89 -16.44 11.68
C GLU A 119 -9.01 -15.04 12.31
N ASP A 120 -7.94 -14.24 12.27
CA ASP A 120 -7.94 -12.86 12.78
C ASP A 120 -8.46 -11.85 11.74
N LEU A 121 -8.55 -12.27 10.48
CA LEU A 121 -9.04 -11.47 9.37
C LEU A 121 -10.56 -11.60 9.30
N ALA A 122 -11.27 -10.47 9.20
CA ALA A 122 -12.68 -10.46 8.82
C ALA A 122 -12.82 -10.79 7.32
N LEU A 123 -12.53 -12.05 6.97
CA LEU A 123 -12.41 -12.49 5.58
C LEU A 123 -13.72 -12.30 4.81
N ASP A 124 -14.87 -12.47 5.47
CA ASP A 124 -16.17 -12.22 4.85
C ASP A 124 -16.33 -10.76 4.44
N VAL A 125 -15.94 -9.81 5.31
CA VAL A 125 -15.97 -8.38 5.00
C VAL A 125 -15.03 -8.04 3.83
N VAL A 126 -13.86 -8.67 3.77
CA VAL A 126 -12.93 -8.52 2.64
C VAL A 126 -13.54 -9.06 1.36
N CYS A 127 -14.13 -10.25 1.38
CA CYS A 127 -14.76 -10.87 0.23
C CYS A 127 -15.99 -10.09 -0.24
N ASP A 128 -16.82 -9.57 0.65
CA ASP A 128 -17.96 -8.73 0.32
C ASP A 128 -17.52 -7.41 -0.32
N GLU A 129 -16.43 -6.82 0.18
CA GLU A 129 -15.87 -5.65 -0.46
C GLU A 129 -15.35 -5.96 -1.87
N ILE A 130 -14.69 -7.11 -2.07
CA ILE A 130 -14.24 -7.55 -3.40
C ILE A 130 -15.42 -7.72 -4.38
N ARG A 131 -16.52 -8.35 -3.95
CA ARG A 131 -17.72 -8.59 -4.78
C ARG A 131 -18.37 -7.31 -5.28
N ARG A 132 -18.27 -6.22 -4.53
CA ARG A 132 -18.88 -4.91 -4.87
C ARG A 132 -18.25 -4.24 -6.09
N TRP A 133 -17.12 -4.74 -6.60
CA TRP A 133 -16.36 -4.09 -7.67
C TRP A 133 -16.36 -4.91 -8.96
N PRO A 134 -17.40 -4.80 -9.82
CA PRO A 134 -17.28 -5.19 -11.22
C PRO A 134 -16.09 -4.49 -11.88
N VAL A 135 -15.43 -5.18 -12.82
CA VAL A 135 -14.20 -4.70 -13.47
C VAL A 135 -14.37 -3.31 -14.10
N ASP A 136 -15.51 -3.06 -14.75
CA ASP A 136 -15.79 -1.79 -15.43
C ASP A 136 -15.96 -0.64 -14.44
N ALA A 137 -16.67 -0.88 -13.33
CA ALA A 137 -16.87 0.13 -12.29
C ALA A 137 -15.53 0.49 -11.59
N PHE A 138 -14.67 -0.52 -11.37
CA PHE A 138 -13.33 -0.29 -10.84
C PHE A 138 -12.46 0.52 -11.82
N LEU A 139 -12.46 0.17 -13.10
CA LEU A 139 -11.72 0.90 -14.14
C LEU A 139 -12.19 2.34 -14.29
N GLU A 140 -13.50 2.57 -14.32
CA GLU A 140 -14.07 3.93 -14.40
C GLU A 140 -13.60 4.79 -13.23
N ARG A 141 -13.65 4.25 -12.02
CA ARG A 141 -13.15 4.92 -10.81
C ARG A 141 -11.66 5.21 -10.91
N TYR A 142 -10.87 4.23 -11.33
CA TYR A 142 -9.42 4.38 -11.51
C TYR A 142 -9.07 5.48 -12.53
N ALA A 143 -9.73 5.47 -13.69
CA ALA A 143 -9.52 6.47 -14.74
C ALA A 143 -9.91 7.89 -14.27
N LYS A 144 -11.03 8.05 -13.55
CA LYS A 144 -11.45 9.32 -12.94
C LYS A 144 -10.41 9.84 -11.94
N ALA A 145 -9.88 8.97 -11.08
CA ALA A 145 -8.83 9.35 -10.13
C ALA A 145 -7.55 9.81 -10.85
N ARG A 146 -7.20 9.20 -11.99
CA ARG A 146 -6.04 9.57 -12.80
C ARG A 146 -6.23 10.90 -13.55
N SER A 147 -7.39 11.14 -14.14
CA SER A 147 -7.66 12.40 -14.85
C SER A 147 -7.70 13.60 -13.88
N GLY A 148 -8.25 13.42 -12.68
CA GLY A 148 -8.20 14.42 -11.61
C GLY A 148 -6.77 14.68 -11.08
N ALA A 149 -5.96 13.63 -10.95
CA ALA A 149 -4.55 13.77 -10.59
C ALA A 149 -3.72 14.47 -11.69
N GLN A 150 -4.02 14.21 -12.97
CA GLN A 150 -3.35 14.88 -14.09
C GLN A 150 -3.73 16.36 -14.21
N ARG A 151 -4.99 16.72 -13.95
CA ARG A 151 -5.43 18.13 -13.91
C ARG A 151 -4.74 18.90 -12.78
N SER A 152 -4.68 18.34 -11.57
CA SER A 152 -4.00 18.97 -10.42
C SER A 152 -2.47 19.00 -10.56
N ALA A 153 -1.86 18.06 -11.28
CA ALA A 153 -0.44 18.10 -11.64
C ALA A 153 -0.13 19.17 -12.70
N LYS A 154 -1.01 19.40 -13.69
CA LYS A 154 -0.84 20.45 -14.70
C LYS A 154 -1.00 21.87 -14.15
N THR A 155 -1.78 22.06 -13.07
CA THR A 155 -1.93 23.38 -12.41
C THR A 155 -0.81 23.68 -11.41
N LYS A 156 -0.04 22.67 -10.96
CA LYS A 156 1.15 22.89 -10.15
C LYS A 156 2.35 23.24 -11.03
N ALA A 157 2.47 24.52 -11.37
CA ALA A 157 3.71 25.11 -11.90
C ALA A 157 4.91 24.74 -11.00
N PRO A 158 6.13 24.57 -11.57
CA PRO A 158 7.27 24.10 -10.80
C PRO A 158 7.63 25.15 -9.74
N SER A 159 7.44 24.81 -8.47
CA SER A 159 7.97 25.57 -7.34
C SER A 159 9.48 25.68 -7.52
N LYS A 160 9.93 26.90 -7.86
CA LYS A 160 11.34 27.28 -8.04
C LYS A 160 12.19 26.68 -6.93
N LYS A 161 13.24 25.94 -7.31
CA LYS A 161 14.29 25.47 -6.40
C LYS A 161 14.84 26.67 -5.63
N ARG A 162 14.73 26.66 -4.29
CA ARG A 162 15.43 27.61 -3.42
C ARG A 162 16.94 27.36 -3.55
N PRO A 163 17.78 28.35 -3.84
CA PRO A 163 19.22 28.18 -3.78
C PRO A 163 19.64 27.96 -2.32
N VAL A 164 20.38 26.89 -2.08
CA VAL A 164 21.06 26.65 -0.80
C VAL A 164 22.32 27.49 -0.75
N ASN A 165 22.25 28.67 -0.12
CA ASN A 165 23.45 29.30 0.40
C ASN A 165 23.16 29.95 1.75
N ALA A 166 23.64 29.31 2.83
CA ALA A 166 23.74 29.93 4.14
C ALA A 166 24.78 29.16 4.96
N LYS A 167 26.06 29.57 4.85
CA LYS A 167 27.03 29.34 5.92
C LYS A 167 26.59 30.16 7.14
N ARG A 168 26.41 29.44 8.24
CA ARG A 168 25.92 29.88 9.56
C ARG A 168 26.94 30.79 10.25
N PRO A 169 26.59 31.96 10.82
CA PRO A 169 27.47 32.63 11.78
C PRO A 169 27.33 31.97 13.16
N ALA A 170 28.46 31.75 13.83
CA ALA A 170 28.53 31.18 15.17
C ALA A 170 28.05 32.20 16.21
N LYS A 171 27.08 31.81 17.05
CA LYS A 171 26.76 32.49 18.32
C LYS A 171 27.47 31.73 19.45
N LYS A 172 28.36 32.39 20.18
CA LYS A 172 28.73 32.00 21.56
C LYS A 172 28.13 33.04 22.52
N ALA A 173 27.45 32.54 23.53
CA ALA A 173 26.70 33.28 24.53
C ALA A 173 27.61 34.05 25.51
N VAL A 174 27.08 35.15 26.04
CA VAL A 174 27.70 36.06 27.00
C VAL A 174 27.16 35.81 28.41
N GLY A 175 28.07 35.91 29.40
CA GLY A 175 27.82 36.35 30.78
C GLY A 175 27.75 35.24 31.84
N LYS A 176 28.28 35.37 33.06
CA LYS A 176 28.88 36.50 33.80
C LYS A 176 29.42 35.96 35.15
N LYS A 177 30.19 36.79 35.89
CA LYS A 177 30.62 36.75 37.32
C LYS A 177 32.00 36.11 37.61
N THR A 178 32.85 36.58 38.52
CA THR A 178 33.23 37.90 39.12
C THR A 178 34.48 37.64 39.99
N ALA A 179 35.33 38.66 40.15
CA ALA A 179 36.18 38.95 41.32
C ALA A 179 37.54 38.23 41.57
N ALA A 180 38.59 39.07 41.54
CA ALA A 180 39.59 39.32 42.59
C ALA A 180 40.87 38.44 42.74
N LYS A 181 42.02 39.14 42.59
CA LYS A 181 43.11 39.26 43.58
C LYS A 181 44.10 38.07 43.73
N ASN A 182 45.34 38.20 43.22
CA ASN A 182 46.52 38.69 43.97
C ASN A 182 47.83 38.54 43.17
N ARG A 183 48.78 39.47 43.43
CA ARG A 183 50.22 39.36 43.18
C ARG A 183 50.88 38.59 44.35
N GLY A 184 52.00 37.94 44.06
CA GLY A 184 52.97 37.34 45.02
C GLY A 184 53.79 36.27 44.28
N GLU A 185 54.97 36.62 43.75
CA GLU A 185 56.29 36.38 44.36
C GLU A 185 56.69 34.91 44.44
N SER A 186 57.63 34.52 43.57
CA SER A 186 58.92 33.88 43.89
C SER A 186 59.81 33.98 42.66
#